data_AF-A0A8B6FW22-F1
#
_entry.id   AF-A0A8B6FW22-F1
#
_cell.length_a   1.000
_cell.length_b   1.000
_cell.length_c   1.000
_cell.angle_alpha   90.00
_cell.angle_beta   90.00
_cell.angle_gamma   90.00
#
_symmetry.space_group_name_H-M   'P 1'
#
loop_
_entity.id
_entity.type
_entity.pdbx_description
1 polymer ?
#
loop_
_entity_poly.entity_id
_entity_poly.type
_entity_poly.pdbx_seq_one_letter_code
_entity_poly.pdbx_strand_id
1 'polypeptide(L)'
;MMSFLQAVLGFAVISVICQQTSGNLITSKDEQELTEKELESLYKLETLLDEREIINKERKKKAKSLILLAFEEGLEKSEKMVERQTYYRNIGMGRRNKIKRKNNRLFKISKMSIEKQEEGFILLSAKKALVKLTGKTLKELSGDPDYQEAWDDILAGSSIDSSRRKRSTKRATTNDCQKLSSVNEYRTIDGTCNNLDKPNWGAAFTTQPRFIDEVYSDGINTPRISADGTPTLTSPRTISNSVFIINNGRKVSKPEGFNSLMSLNWGQFLDHDIVLTPTFAEEHGEDIQCCKEDAIPIARDECLGIEMTPDEDLDISCMEFVRSAPAPDTQLNGMFMFIIHSLHVSTVNINYCFTIEAGNQVTNAITSFIDGSMVYGSSEDEERQLRGIDGKMAVKSVSGGDLLPEDTSGEAFCTLTGRDPVNDYCQNAGDIRVNVQPGLGHLHLLFVREHNRIVDELKNVQPSWTGDQLYNEARKIVGAIIQHITFNEYLE
;
A
#
# COMPACT_ATOMS: atom_id res chain seq x y z
N MET A 1 -41.31 16.24 -5.46
CA MET A 1 -42.57 16.20 -6.23
C MET A 1 -42.39 16.59 -7.71
N MET A 2 -41.64 17.64 -8.06
CA MET A 2 -41.40 17.99 -9.48
C MET A 2 -40.58 16.96 -10.27
N SER A 3 -39.64 16.25 -9.62
CA SER A 3 -38.85 15.18 -10.24
C SER A 3 -39.67 13.92 -10.58
N PHE A 4 -40.81 13.71 -9.92
CA PHE A 4 -41.70 12.56 -10.17
C PHE A 4 -42.69 12.86 -11.30
N LEU A 5 -43.09 14.12 -11.48
CA LEU A 5 -43.93 14.55 -12.61
C LEU A 5 -43.17 14.52 -13.95
N GLN A 6 -41.86 14.82 -13.96
CA GLN A 6 -41.04 14.78 -15.18
C GLN A 6 -40.83 13.35 -15.72
N ALA A 7 -40.72 12.35 -14.83
CA ALA A 7 -40.64 10.95 -15.25
C ALA A 7 -41.96 10.46 -15.86
N VAL A 8 -43.11 10.85 -15.29
CA VAL A 8 -44.43 10.43 -15.79
C VAL A 8 -44.78 11.08 -17.14
N LEU A 9 -44.36 12.33 -17.38
CA LEU A 9 -44.60 13.02 -18.66
C LEU A 9 -43.64 12.55 -19.77
N GLY A 10 -42.37 12.24 -19.45
CA GLY A 10 -41.41 11.69 -20.43
C GLY A 10 -41.79 10.29 -20.94
N PHE A 11 -42.37 9.44 -20.08
CA PHE A 11 -42.87 8.12 -20.47
C PHE A 11 -44.15 8.18 -21.32
N ALA A 12 -44.99 9.21 -21.14
CA ALA A 12 -46.20 9.39 -21.92
C ALA A 12 -45.91 9.75 -23.39
N VAL A 13 -44.87 10.57 -23.64
CA VAL A 13 -44.50 10.98 -25.02
C VAL A 13 -43.81 9.84 -25.79
N ILE A 14 -42.97 9.03 -25.12
CA ILE A 14 -42.29 7.88 -25.75
C ILE A 14 -43.26 6.72 -26.01
N SER A 15 -44.28 6.51 -25.15
CA SER A 15 -45.29 5.46 -25.38
C SER A 15 -46.18 5.73 -26.59
N VAL A 16 -46.41 7.00 -26.95
CA VAL A 16 -47.18 7.37 -28.15
C VAL A 16 -46.40 7.09 -29.44
N ILE A 17 -45.06 7.21 -29.40
CA ILE A 17 -44.21 6.96 -30.58
C ILE A 17 -43.90 5.46 -30.77
N CYS A 18 -43.89 4.66 -29.69
CA CYS A 18 -43.60 3.22 -29.78
C CYS A 18 -44.80 2.29 -30.04
N GLN A 19 -46.04 2.79 -30.11
CA GLN A 19 -47.22 1.97 -30.42
C GLN A 19 -47.58 1.87 -31.93
N GLN A 20 -46.80 2.51 -32.82
CA GLN A 20 -47.05 2.50 -34.27
C GLN A 20 -46.16 1.52 -35.07
N THR A 21 -45.57 0.51 -34.44
CA THR A 21 -44.87 -0.59 -35.12
C THR A 21 -45.50 -1.95 -34.82
N SER A 22 -46.80 -2.09 -35.07
CA SER A 22 -47.38 -3.38 -35.44
C SER A 22 -48.55 -3.16 -36.40
N GLY A 23 -48.43 -3.78 -37.58
CA GLY A 23 -49.21 -3.45 -38.76
C GLY A 23 -50.72 -3.57 -38.59
N ASN A 24 -51.42 -2.50 -38.96
CA ASN A 24 -52.65 -2.54 -39.73
C ASN A 24 -52.83 -1.19 -40.43
N LEU A 25 -52.99 -1.21 -41.75
CA LEU A 25 -53.38 -0.04 -42.53
C LEU A 25 -54.76 0.44 -42.06
N ILE A 26 -54.78 1.53 -41.29
CA ILE A 26 -55.97 2.37 -41.12
C ILE A 26 -55.65 3.69 -41.81
N THR A 27 -56.25 3.89 -42.96
CA THR A 27 -56.35 5.19 -43.61
C THR A 27 -57.29 6.07 -42.78
N SER A 28 -56.75 6.85 -41.86
CA SER A 28 -57.44 8.02 -41.32
C SER A 28 -56.46 9.18 -41.26
N LYS A 29 -56.73 10.18 -42.10
CA LYS A 29 -56.24 11.54 -41.95
C LYS A 29 -56.66 12.03 -40.57
N ASP A 30 -55.76 12.01 -39.61
CA ASP A 30 -55.80 12.84 -38.42
C ASP A 30 -54.34 13.02 -37.98
N GLU A 31 -53.60 13.83 -38.75
CA GLU A 31 -52.49 14.57 -38.17
C GLU A 31 -53.13 15.46 -37.11
N GLN A 32 -53.05 15.06 -35.83
CA GLN A 32 -53.33 15.98 -34.73
C GLN A 32 -52.27 17.08 -34.83
N GLU A 33 -52.62 18.19 -35.48
CA GLU A 33 -51.87 19.44 -35.39
C GLU A 33 -51.75 19.78 -33.91
N LEU A 34 -50.53 19.67 -33.38
CA LEU A 34 -50.18 20.21 -32.07
C LEU A 34 -50.66 21.66 -32.04
N THR A 35 -51.43 22.00 -31.01
CA THR A 35 -51.87 23.38 -30.86
C THR A 35 -50.64 24.29 -30.74
N GLU A 36 -50.74 25.54 -31.20
CA GLU A 36 -49.63 26.51 -31.15
C GLU A 36 -48.99 26.61 -29.74
N LYS A 37 -49.80 26.41 -28.69
CA LYS A 37 -49.39 26.38 -27.30
C LYS A 37 -48.60 25.13 -26.89
N GLU A 38 -48.90 23.97 -27.50
CA GLU A 38 -48.14 22.72 -27.30
C GLU A 38 -46.80 22.76 -28.02
N LEU A 39 -46.76 23.30 -29.24
CA LEU A 39 -45.51 23.59 -29.98
C LEU A 39 -44.60 24.56 -29.22
N GLU A 40 -45.15 25.65 -28.68
CA GLU A 40 -44.39 26.61 -27.86
C GLU A 40 -43.85 25.95 -26.57
N SER A 41 -44.61 25.03 -25.98
CA SER A 41 -44.19 24.28 -24.79
C SER A 41 -43.08 23.28 -25.10
N LEU A 42 -43.13 22.59 -26.24
CA LEU A 42 -42.08 21.68 -26.70
C LEU A 42 -40.79 22.43 -27.03
N TYR A 43 -40.87 23.57 -27.71
CA TYR A 43 -39.70 24.40 -28.03
C TYR A 43 -39.00 24.94 -26.77
N LYS A 44 -39.79 25.36 -25.75
CA LYS A 44 -39.25 25.72 -24.43
C LYS A 44 -38.58 24.55 -23.73
N LEU A 45 -39.13 23.34 -23.84
CA LEU A 45 -38.57 22.14 -23.24
C LEU A 45 -37.24 21.75 -23.92
N GLU A 46 -37.17 21.83 -25.24
CA GLU A 46 -35.96 21.57 -26.04
C GLU A 46 -34.86 22.59 -25.71
N THR A 47 -35.19 23.88 -25.64
CA THR A 47 -34.24 24.93 -25.23
C THR A 47 -33.69 24.69 -23.82
N LEU A 48 -34.54 24.27 -22.86
CA LEU A 48 -34.10 23.93 -21.50
C LEU A 48 -33.23 22.67 -21.44
N LEU A 49 -33.43 21.71 -22.35
CA LEU A 49 -32.60 20.52 -22.47
C LEU A 49 -31.21 20.89 -23.02
N ASP A 50 -31.15 21.73 -24.05
CA ASP A 50 -29.89 22.25 -24.62
C ASP A 50 -29.09 23.06 -23.59
N GLU A 51 -29.75 23.96 -22.84
CA GLU A 51 -29.12 24.72 -21.75
C GLU A 51 -28.56 23.79 -20.67
N ARG A 52 -29.31 22.75 -20.31
CA ARG A 52 -28.89 21.75 -19.32
C ARG A 52 -27.68 20.95 -19.81
N GLU A 53 -27.62 20.61 -21.09
CA GLU A 53 -26.48 19.91 -21.68
C GLU A 53 -25.21 20.76 -21.66
N ILE A 54 -25.31 22.05 -21.99
CA ILE A 54 -24.21 23.01 -21.91
C ILE A 54 -23.69 23.12 -20.47
N ILE A 55 -24.59 23.31 -19.49
CA ILE A 55 -24.22 23.41 -18.07
C ILE A 55 -23.51 22.13 -17.60
N ASN A 56 -24.03 20.95 -17.98
CA ASN A 56 -23.40 19.67 -17.63
C ASN A 56 -21.99 19.55 -18.21
N LYS A 57 -21.79 19.98 -19.47
CA LYS A 57 -20.49 19.97 -20.13
C LYS A 57 -19.49 20.91 -19.46
N GLU A 58 -19.92 22.09 -19.06
CA GLU A 58 -19.09 23.04 -18.31
C GLU A 58 -18.72 22.52 -16.92
N ARG A 59 -19.66 21.88 -16.21
CA ARG A 59 -19.39 21.23 -14.92
C ARG A 59 -18.33 20.15 -15.01
N LYS A 60 -18.47 19.22 -15.97
CA LYS A 60 -17.46 18.17 -16.22
C LYS A 60 -16.09 18.75 -16.53
N LYS A 61 -16.05 19.78 -17.39
CA LYS A 61 -14.81 20.49 -17.72
C LYS A 61 -14.16 21.13 -16.49
N LYS A 62 -14.96 21.74 -15.63
CA LYS A 62 -14.49 22.35 -14.38
C LYS A 62 -13.94 21.29 -13.41
N ALA A 63 -14.66 20.19 -13.20
CA ALA A 63 -14.21 19.09 -12.35
C ALA A 63 -12.85 18.55 -12.82
N LYS A 64 -12.73 18.23 -14.11
CA LYS A 64 -11.46 17.78 -14.71
C LYS A 64 -10.32 18.78 -14.53
N SER A 65 -10.59 20.08 -14.73
CA SER A 65 -9.59 21.12 -14.55
C SER A 65 -9.08 21.22 -13.10
N LEU A 66 -9.98 21.11 -12.12
CA LEU A 66 -9.60 21.18 -10.70
C LEU A 66 -8.80 19.95 -10.26
N ILE A 67 -9.15 18.76 -10.77
CA ILE A 67 -8.39 17.55 -10.47
C ILE A 67 -6.99 17.61 -11.10
N LEU A 68 -6.86 18.07 -12.35
CA LEU A 68 -5.54 18.25 -12.97
C LEU A 68 -4.65 19.20 -12.16
N LEU A 69 -5.19 20.35 -11.74
CA LEU A 69 -4.46 21.29 -10.87
C LEU A 69 -4.05 20.65 -9.53
N ALA A 70 -4.92 19.83 -8.95
CA ALA A 70 -4.60 19.11 -7.71
C ALA A 70 -3.44 18.11 -7.90
N PHE A 71 -3.42 17.37 -9.02
CA PHE A 71 -2.32 16.46 -9.36
C PHE A 71 -1.02 17.21 -9.68
N GLU A 72 -1.09 18.37 -10.33
CA GLU A 72 0.07 19.24 -10.56
C GLU A 72 0.67 19.73 -9.23
N GLU A 73 -0.16 20.17 -8.28
CA GLU A 73 0.31 20.53 -6.93
C GLU A 73 0.93 19.33 -6.20
N GLY A 74 0.37 18.13 -6.39
CA GLY A 74 0.92 16.90 -5.83
C GLY A 74 2.30 16.56 -6.39
N LEU A 75 2.49 16.69 -7.71
CA LEU A 75 3.77 16.51 -8.37
C LEU A 75 4.82 17.52 -7.89
N GLU A 76 4.46 18.81 -7.84
CA GLU A 76 5.35 19.86 -7.36
C GLU A 76 5.76 19.65 -5.89
N LYS A 77 4.84 19.20 -5.04
CA LYS A 77 5.15 18.84 -3.64
C LYS A 77 6.10 17.65 -3.56
N SER A 78 5.94 16.65 -4.41
CA SER A 78 6.84 15.49 -4.46
C SER A 78 8.26 15.92 -4.79
N GLU A 79 8.44 16.80 -5.79
CA GLU A 79 9.74 17.36 -6.15
C GLU A 79 10.34 18.18 -4.99
N LYS A 80 9.56 19.04 -4.34
CA LYS A 80 10.00 19.83 -3.18
C LYS A 80 10.30 18.98 -1.94
N MET A 81 9.61 17.86 -1.76
CA MET A 81 9.87 16.92 -0.67
C MET A 81 11.30 16.37 -0.79
N VAL A 82 11.68 15.95 -1.99
CA VAL A 82 13.03 15.48 -2.32
C VAL A 82 14.09 16.54 -2.02
N GLU A 83 13.86 17.79 -2.46
CA GLU A 83 14.78 18.91 -2.17
C GLU A 83 14.92 19.18 -0.66
N ARG A 84 13.80 19.12 0.07
CA ARG A 84 13.74 19.38 1.52
C ARG A 84 14.46 18.29 2.32
N GLN A 85 14.29 17.02 1.92
CA GLN A 85 15.02 15.89 2.51
C GLN A 85 16.53 16.12 2.35
N THR A 86 16.98 16.46 1.14
CA THR A 86 18.39 16.82 0.89
C THR A 86 18.89 17.98 1.76
N TYR A 87 18.07 19.01 2.00
CA TYR A 87 18.43 20.13 2.87
C TYR A 87 18.63 19.72 4.34
N TYR A 88 17.67 18.98 4.92
CA TYR A 88 17.76 18.55 6.32
C TYR A 88 18.90 17.56 6.55
N ARG A 89 19.14 16.66 5.58
CA ARG A 89 20.32 15.81 5.56
C ARG A 89 21.62 16.61 5.72
N ASN A 90 21.77 17.66 4.90
CA ASN A 90 22.97 18.49 4.92
C ASN A 90 23.15 19.28 6.24
N ILE A 91 22.05 19.65 6.91
CA ILE A 91 22.10 20.30 8.23
C ILE A 91 22.42 19.30 9.34
N GLY A 92 21.82 18.10 9.33
CA GLY A 92 22.16 17.01 10.25
C GLY A 92 23.63 16.58 10.15
N MET A 93 24.22 16.71 8.96
CA MET A 93 25.67 16.51 8.73
C MET A 93 26.57 17.59 9.37
N GLY A 94 26.01 18.71 9.85
CA GLY A 94 26.76 19.90 10.28
C GLY A 94 27.53 19.78 11.59
N ARG A 95 27.17 18.86 12.51
CA ARG A 95 27.83 18.80 13.85
C ARG A 95 28.03 17.41 14.45
N ARG A 96 27.32 16.37 14.01
CA ARG A 96 27.56 14.99 14.47
C ARG A 96 28.26 14.18 13.38
N ASN A 97 29.55 13.90 13.61
CA ASN A 97 30.34 12.78 13.03
C ASN A 97 31.25 13.04 11.82
N LYS A 98 32.33 13.81 12.04
CA LYS A 98 33.64 13.43 11.45
C LYS A 98 34.29 12.23 12.17
N ILE A 99 33.77 11.82 13.35
CA ILE A 99 34.36 10.76 14.19
C ILE A 99 33.61 9.41 14.11
N LYS A 100 32.30 9.35 13.84
CA LYS A 100 31.57 8.07 13.62
C LYS A 100 31.41 7.64 12.15
N ARG A 101 32.08 8.31 11.21
CA ARG A 101 32.00 8.00 9.77
C ARG A 101 32.60 6.66 9.34
N LYS A 102 33.20 5.88 10.26
CA LYS A 102 33.67 4.53 9.92
C LYS A 102 32.57 3.47 9.91
N ASN A 103 31.43 3.67 10.58
CA ASN A 103 30.43 2.61 10.76
C ASN A 103 29.00 2.91 10.29
N ASN A 104 28.65 4.15 9.92
CA ASN A 104 27.33 4.43 9.35
C ASN A 104 27.44 4.51 7.82
N ARG A 105 27.33 3.36 7.15
CA ARG A 105 27.01 3.31 5.72
C ARG A 105 25.55 3.71 5.55
N LEU A 106 25.31 4.64 4.64
CA LEU A 106 24.00 5.18 4.31
C LEU A 106 23.12 4.09 3.69
N PHE A 107 21.88 4.02 4.17
CA PHE A 107 20.88 3.07 3.73
C PHE A 107 20.52 3.31 2.27
N LYS A 108 20.29 2.24 1.51
CA LYS A 108 19.58 2.31 0.23
C LYS A 108 18.29 1.55 0.41
N ILE A 109 17.21 2.05 -0.18
CA ILE A 109 15.94 1.34 -0.30
C ILE A 109 15.83 0.94 -1.77
N SER A 110 15.24 -0.23 -2.05
CA SER A 110 15.07 -0.69 -3.41
C SER A 110 14.39 0.37 -4.27
N LYS A 111 14.91 0.57 -5.49
CA LYS A 111 14.39 1.59 -6.43
C LYS A 111 12.89 1.48 -6.65
N MET A 112 12.37 0.25 -6.67
CA MET A 112 10.94 -0.04 -6.81
C MET A 112 10.13 0.47 -5.61
N SER A 113 10.64 0.32 -4.38
CA SER A 113 9.99 0.84 -3.18
C SER A 113 9.92 2.37 -3.19
N ILE A 114 10.98 3.06 -3.63
CA ILE A 114 11.00 4.53 -3.76
C ILE A 114 9.94 5.00 -4.77
N GLU A 115 9.92 4.42 -5.98
CA GLU A 115 8.95 4.79 -7.01
C GLU A 115 7.50 4.60 -6.54
N LYS A 116 7.23 3.52 -5.80
CA LYS A 116 5.90 3.22 -5.24
C LYS A 116 5.50 4.19 -4.12
N GLN A 117 6.44 4.60 -3.28
CA GLN A 117 6.17 5.60 -2.24
C GLN A 117 5.93 7.00 -2.83
N GLU A 118 6.67 7.37 -3.89
CA GLU A 118 6.45 8.62 -4.64
C GLU A 118 5.02 8.67 -5.21
N GLU A 119 4.56 7.58 -5.86
CA GLU A 119 3.19 7.46 -6.40
C GLU A 119 2.12 7.72 -5.32
N GLY A 120 2.26 7.08 -4.15
CA GLY A 120 1.33 7.28 -3.03
C GLY A 120 1.34 8.70 -2.49
N PHE A 121 2.51 9.33 -2.42
CA PHE A 121 2.65 10.70 -1.91
C PHE A 121 2.01 11.74 -2.82
N ILE A 122 2.18 11.58 -4.14
CA ILE A 122 1.53 12.44 -5.14
C ILE A 122 0.01 12.34 -5.00
N LEU A 123 -0.53 11.13 -4.88
CA LEU A 123 -1.96 10.89 -4.73
C LEU A 123 -2.53 11.55 -3.47
N LEU A 124 -1.85 11.34 -2.35
CA LEU A 124 -2.20 11.93 -1.06
C LEU A 124 -2.20 13.47 -1.12
N SER A 125 -1.17 14.03 -1.73
CA SER A 125 -1.02 15.48 -1.90
C SER A 125 -2.09 16.05 -2.82
N ALA A 126 -2.45 15.34 -3.89
CA ALA A 126 -3.53 15.70 -4.79
C ALA A 126 -4.90 15.69 -4.09
N LYS A 127 -5.19 14.68 -3.25
CA LYS A 127 -6.42 14.66 -2.44
C LYS A 127 -6.53 15.89 -1.53
N LYS A 128 -5.45 16.23 -0.81
CA LYS A 128 -5.40 17.44 0.02
C LYS A 128 -5.62 18.72 -0.80
N ALA A 129 -4.97 18.83 -1.95
CA ALA A 129 -5.11 19.99 -2.85
C ALA A 129 -6.54 20.12 -3.39
N LEU A 130 -7.15 19.00 -3.80
CA LEU A 130 -8.51 18.98 -4.34
C LEU A 130 -9.54 19.43 -3.31
N VAL A 131 -9.45 18.95 -2.06
CA VAL A 131 -10.31 19.40 -0.95
C VAL A 131 -10.16 20.90 -0.73
N LYS A 132 -8.93 21.41 -0.75
CA LYS A 132 -8.64 22.86 -0.61
C LYS A 132 -9.20 23.69 -1.76
N LEU A 133 -9.06 23.23 -3.01
CA LEU A 133 -9.51 23.94 -4.22
C LEU A 133 -11.04 23.99 -4.34
N THR A 134 -11.72 22.95 -3.85
CA THR A 134 -13.17 22.78 -3.99
C THR A 134 -13.95 23.23 -2.76
N GLY A 135 -13.31 23.23 -1.58
CA GLY A 135 -13.98 23.41 -0.29
C GLY A 135 -14.90 22.24 0.10
N LYS A 136 -14.83 21.11 -0.62
CA LYS A 136 -15.64 19.91 -0.41
C LYS A 136 -14.80 18.83 0.29
N THR A 137 -15.43 18.06 1.16
CA THR A 137 -14.86 16.85 1.74
C THR A 137 -14.64 15.77 0.67
N LEU A 138 -13.76 14.81 0.95
CA LEU A 138 -13.53 13.66 0.07
C LEU A 138 -14.82 12.87 -0.22
N LYS A 139 -15.69 12.75 0.79
CA LYS A 139 -17.01 12.11 0.66
C LYS A 139 -17.95 12.86 -0.26
N GLU A 140 -17.99 14.19 -0.17
CA GLU A 140 -18.80 15.01 -1.08
C GLU A 140 -18.28 14.98 -2.51
N LEU A 141 -16.96 14.93 -2.70
CA LEU A 141 -16.34 14.81 -4.02
C LEU A 141 -16.59 13.44 -4.64
N SER A 142 -16.50 12.37 -3.86
CA SER A 142 -16.80 11.01 -4.32
C SER A 142 -18.27 10.80 -4.67
N GLY A 143 -19.18 11.55 -4.02
CA GLY A 143 -20.61 11.53 -4.32
C GLY A 143 -20.98 12.31 -5.59
N ASP A 144 -20.06 13.06 -6.18
CA ASP A 144 -20.26 13.83 -7.41
C ASP A 144 -19.71 13.05 -8.62
N PRO A 145 -20.57 12.55 -9.53
CA PRO A 145 -20.13 11.75 -10.68
C PRO A 145 -19.12 12.47 -11.58
N ASP A 146 -19.21 13.81 -11.69
CA ASP A 146 -18.30 14.60 -12.54
C ASP A 146 -16.86 14.57 -11.99
N TYR A 147 -16.71 14.58 -10.66
CA TYR A 147 -15.40 14.50 -10.01
C TYR A 147 -14.87 13.07 -9.99
N GLN A 148 -15.71 12.09 -9.66
CA GLN A 148 -15.30 10.69 -9.62
C GLN A 148 -14.86 10.19 -11.01
N GLU A 149 -15.64 10.47 -12.07
CA GLU A 149 -15.28 10.11 -13.45
C GLU A 149 -13.96 10.77 -13.88
N ALA A 150 -13.78 12.06 -13.58
CA ALA A 150 -12.56 12.78 -13.94
C ALA A 150 -11.32 12.30 -13.16
N TRP A 151 -11.49 11.86 -11.91
CA TRP A 151 -10.44 11.24 -11.10
C TRP A 151 -10.01 9.90 -11.70
N ASP A 152 -10.99 9.03 -12.01
CA ASP A 152 -10.77 7.72 -12.60
C ASP A 152 -10.09 7.81 -13.97
N ASP A 153 -10.50 8.77 -14.81
CA ASP A 153 -9.87 9.07 -16.10
C ASP A 153 -8.38 9.41 -15.98
N ILE A 154 -8.04 10.29 -15.03
CA ILE A 154 -6.67 10.69 -14.76
C ILE A 154 -5.84 9.49 -14.30
N LEU A 155 -6.38 8.67 -13.40
CA LEU A 155 -5.72 7.45 -12.93
C LEU A 155 -5.53 6.43 -14.05
N ALA A 156 -6.52 6.25 -14.93
CA ALA A 156 -6.47 5.38 -16.10
C ALA A 156 -5.49 5.85 -17.19
N GLY A 157 -4.97 7.08 -17.11
CA GLY A 157 -3.95 7.59 -18.02
C GLY A 157 -4.50 8.29 -19.27
N SER A 158 -5.77 8.69 -19.28
CA SER A 158 -6.40 9.30 -20.46
C SER A 158 -6.11 10.80 -20.64
N SER A 159 -5.53 11.49 -19.65
CA SER A 159 -5.42 12.97 -19.70
C SER A 159 -4.17 13.64 -19.11
N ILE A 160 -3.19 12.89 -18.59
CA ILE A 160 -1.90 13.46 -18.16
C ILE A 160 -0.84 13.04 -19.18
N ASP A 161 -0.10 14.01 -19.69
CA ASP A 161 1.00 13.84 -20.66
C ASP A 161 1.89 12.64 -20.28
N SER A 162 1.91 11.64 -21.17
CA SER A 162 2.64 10.38 -21.02
C SER A 162 4.15 10.59 -20.85
N SER A 163 4.66 11.79 -21.15
CA SER A 163 6.05 12.19 -20.93
C SER A 163 6.43 12.29 -19.43
N ARG A 164 5.48 12.68 -18.55
CA ARG A 164 5.71 12.86 -17.11
C ARG A 164 5.42 11.62 -16.26
N ARG A 165 4.72 10.62 -16.81
CA ARG A 165 4.32 9.38 -16.12
C ARG A 165 5.23 8.18 -16.37
N LYS A 166 6.46 8.40 -16.87
CA LYS A 166 7.43 7.35 -17.24
C LYS A 166 7.85 6.39 -16.10
N ARG A 167 7.30 6.52 -14.89
CA ARG A 167 7.65 5.73 -13.70
C ARG A 167 6.50 4.88 -13.14
N SER A 168 5.36 4.76 -13.83
CA SER A 168 4.30 3.86 -13.36
C SER A 168 4.56 2.43 -13.83
N THR A 169 4.86 1.55 -12.89
CA THR A 169 5.02 0.10 -13.11
C THR A 169 3.69 -0.49 -13.59
N LYS A 170 3.74 -1.16 -14.75
CA LYS A 170 2.57 -1.74 -15.42
C LYS A 170 1.97 -2.85 -14.55
N ARG A 171 0.68 -2.72 -14.18
CA ARG A 171 -0.06 -3.69 -13.36
C ARG A 171 -0.33 -5.00 -14.12
N ALA A 172 -0.43 -6.12 -13.40
CA ALA A 172 -0.84 -7.39 -13.97
C ALA A 172 -2.34 -7.39 -14.30
N THR A 173 -2.71 -7.84 -15.49
CA THR A 173 -4.11 -7.99 -15.93
C THR A 173 -4.56 -9.45 -15.89
N THR A 174 -5.87 -9.70 -15.88
CA THR A 174 -6.44 -11.06 -15.94
C THR A 174 -5.94 -11.83 -17.16
N ASN A 175 -5.79 -11.17 -18.31
CA ASN A 175 -5.24 -11.80 -19.52
C ASN A 175 -3.76 -12.16 -19.36
N ASP A 176 -2.98 -11.31 -18.70
CA ASP A 176 -1.57 -11.61 -18.38
C ASP A 176 -1.47 -12.84 -17.48
N CYS A 177 -2.33 -12.92 -16.44
CA CYS A 177 -2.34 -14.03 -15.49
C CYS A 177 -2.84 -15.34 -16.09
N GLN A 178 -3.87 -15.32 -16.93
CA GLN A 178 -4.31 -16.51 -17.66
C GLN A 178 -3.19 -17.06 -18.54
N LYS A 179 -2.47 -16.17 -19.24
CA LYS A 179 -1.30 -16.55 -20.04
C LYS A 179 -0.20 -17.13 -19.15
N LEU A 180 0.13 -16.49 -18.03
CA LEU A 180 1.15 -16.96 -17.09
C LEU A 180 0.80 -18.34 -16.51
N SER A 181 -0.44 -18.54 -16.07
CA SER A 181 -0.91 -19.80 -15.46
C SER A 181 -0.82 -21.01 -16.40
N SER A 182 -0.79 -20.79 -17.71
CA SER A 182 -0.63 -21.87 -18.70
C SER A 182 0.82 -22.31 -18.91
N VAL A 183 1.80 -21.54 -18.40
CA VAL A 183 3.24 -21.81 -18.59
C VAL A 183 4.05 -21.84 -17.30
N ASN A 184 3.51 -21.32 -16.19
CA ASN A 184 4.15 -21.29 -14.89
C ASN A 184 3.23 -21.92 -13.83
N GLU A 185 3.70 -23.00 -13.20
CA GLU A 185 3.00 -23.71 -12.14
C GLU A 185 3.34 -23.20 -10.72
N TYR A 186 4.34 -22.32 -10.61
CA TYR A 186 4.84 -21.80 -9.34
C TYR A 186 4.26 -20.42 -9.02
N ARG A 187 4.23 -20.08 -7.73
CA ARG A 187 3.85 -18.74 -7.27
C ARG A 187 4.84 -17.71 -7.83
N THR A 188 4.33 -16.57 -8.28
CA THR A 188 5.16 -15.39 -8.54
C THR A 188 5.85 -14.94 -7.26
N ILE A 189 6.95 -14.20 -7.39
CA ILE A 189 7.70 -13.70 -6.23
C ILE A 189 6.98 -12.53 -5.58
N ASP A 190 6.34 -11.67 -6.39
CA ASP A 190 5.60 -10.51 -5.92
C ASP A 190 4.14 -10.83 -5.53
N GLY A 191 3.72 -12.10 -5.57
CA GLY A 191 2.37 -12.55 -5.23
C GLY A 191 1.29 -12.24 -6.29
N THR A 192 1.64 -11.63 -7.43
CA THR A 192 0.68 -11.39 -8.51
C THR A 192 0.12 -12.70 -9.10
N CYS A 193 -1.08 -12.64 -9.68
CA CYS A 193 -1.76 -13.78 -10.30
C CYS A 193 -2.11 -14.95 -9.38
N ASN A 194 -1.99 -14.80 -8.05
CA ASN A 194 -2.53 -15.78 -7.10
C ASN A 194 -4.06 -15.89 -7.23
N ASN A 195 -4.74 -14.75 -7.37
CA ASN A 195 -6.14 -14.68 -7.78
C ASN A 195 -6.23 -14.30 -9.26
N LEU A 196 -6.81 -15.17 -10.10
CA LEU A 196 -6.87 -14.97 -11.56
C LEU A 196 -7.82 -13.85 -11.98
N ASP A 197 -8.90 -13.64 -11.24
CA ASP A 197 -9.89 -12.58 -11.51
C ASP A 197 -9.43 -11.22 -10.97
N LYS A 198 -8.64 -11.25 -9.90
CA LYS A 198 -8.06 -10.08 -9.21
C LYS A 198 -6.55 -10.24 -9.06
N PRO A 199 -5.79 -10.10 -10.16
CA PRO A 199 -4.35 -10.36 -10.23
C PRO A 199 -3.46 -9.78 -9.13
N ASN A 200 -3.84 -8.63 -8.57
CA ASN A 200 -3.01 -7.91 -7.60
C ASN A 200 -3.44 -8.14 -6.14
N TRP A 201 -4.44 -8.99 -5.87
CA TRP A 201 -4.83 -9.29 -4.49
C TRP A 201 -3.72 -10.05 -3.77
N GLY A 202 -3.25 -9.47 -2.66
CA GLY A 202 -2.18 -10.03 -1.84
C GLY A 202 -0.78 -9.87 -2.43
N ALA A 203 -0.65 -9.17 -3.56
CA ALA A 203 0.65 -8.87 -4.15
C ALA A 203 1.43 -7.83 -3.33
N ALA A 204 2.75 -7.86 -3.43
CA ALA A 204 3.65 -6.88 -2.82
C ALA A 204 3.40 -5.47 -3.38
N PHE A 205 3.73 -4.45 -2.59
CA PHE A 205 3.50 -3.03 -2.87
C PHE A 205 2.04 -2.68 -3.17
N THR A 206 1.09 -3.41 -2.57
CA THR A 206 -0.34 -3.10 -2.64
C THR A 206 -0.85 -2.47 -1.36
N THR A 207 -2.03 -1.85 -1.44
CA THR A 207 -2.66 -1.19 -0.29
C THR A 207 -3.10 -2.22 0.76
N GLN A 208 -2.79 -1.96 2.03
CA GLN A 208 -3.31 -2.77 3.13
C GLN A 208 -4.84 -2.63 3.22
N PRO A 209 -5.58 -3.74 3.32
CA PRO A 209 -7.03 -3.67 3.38
C PRO A 209 -7.51 -3.08 4.70
N ARG A 210 -8.60 -2.31 4.65
CA ARG A 210 -9.27 -1.80 5.84
C ARG A 210 -10.50 -2.64 6.16
N PHE A 211 -10.57 -3.15 7.39
CA PHE A 211 -11.79 -3.77 7.93
C PHE A 211 -12.75 -2.75 8.53
N ILE A 212 -12.24 -1.57 8.90
CA ILE A 212 -13.00 -0.43 9.39
C ILE A 212 -12.48 0.84 8.74
N ASP A 213 -13.36 1.83 8.57
CA ASP A 213 -13.02 3.12 7.97
C ASP A 213 -11.91 3.83 8.77
N GLU A 214 -11.01 4.52 8.05
CA GLU A 214 -10.02 5.37 8.68
C GLU A 214 -10.65 6.54 9.44
N VAL A 215 -9.93 7.01 10.46
CA VAL A 215 -10.36 8.17 11.25
C VAL A 215 -9.19 9.12 11.43
N TYR A 216 -9.05 10.01 10.46
CA TYR A 216 -8.17 11.17 10.50
C TYR A 216 -8.92 12.41 10.95
N SER A 217 -8.23 13.36 11.59
CA SER A 217 -8.85 14.60 12.08
C SER A 217 -9.34 15.52 10.97
N ASP A 218 -8.70 15.47 9.80
CA ASP A 218 -9.09 16.18 8.58
C ASP A 218 -9.87 15.29 7.59
N GLY A 219 -10.13 14.03 7.95
CA GLY A 219 -10.72 13.04 7.04
C GLY A 219 -9.81 12.61 5.89
N ILE A 220 -8.52 13.01 5.88
CA ILE A 220 -7.58 12.72 4.81
C ILE A 220 -6.33 12.05 5.34
N ASN A 221 -5.57 12.67 6.24
CA ASN A 221 -4.27 12.15 6.66
C ASN A 221 -3.80 12.65 8.01
N THR A 222 -4.37 13.74 8.52
CA THR A 222 -3.89 14.33 9.77
C THR A 222 -4.20 13.38 10.91
N PRO A 223 -3.20 12.96 11.72
CA PRO A 223 -3.42 12.08 12.85
C PRO A 223 -4.56 12.58 13.75
N ARG A 224 -5.25 11.64 14.40
CA ARG A 224 -6.36 11.98 15.29
C ARG A 224 -5.83 12.84 16.44
N ILE A 225 -6.47 13.98 16.69
CA ILE A 225 -6.09 14.92 17.75
C ILE A 225 -7.02 14.88 18.96
N SER A 226 -8.23 14.33 18.81
CA SER A 226 -9.23 14.23 19.87
C SER A 226 -10.18 13.06 19.60
N ALA A 227 -10.80 12.52 20.65
CA ALA A 227 -11.85 11.50 20.55
C ALA A 227 -13.17 11.93 21.22
N ASP A 228 -13.12 12.83 22.20
CA ASP A 228 -14.23 13.21 23.08
C ASP A 228 -14.41 14.74 23.20
N GLY A 229 -13.71 15.52 22.36
CA GLY A 229 -13.73 16.98 22.41
C GLY A 229 -12.65 17.59 23.29
N THR A 230 -11.79 16.78 23.91
CA THR A 230 -10.54 17.28 24.51
C THR A 230 -9.61 17.89 23.45
N PRO A 231 -8.77 18.88 23.80
CA PRO A 231 -7.92 19.58 22.82
C PRO A 231 -6.85 18.69 22.18
N THR A 232 -6.34 17.69 22.90
CA THR A 232 -5.24 16.81 22.47
C THR A 232 -5.40 15.41 23.05
N LEU A 233 -4.95 14.39 22.30
CA LEU A 233 -4.77 13.04 22.83
C LEU A 233 -3.53 12.96 23.74
N THR A 234 -3.59 12.09 24.74
CA THR A 234 -2.44 11.80 25.61
C THR A 234 -1.28 11.23 24.80
N SER A 235 -0.05 11.68 25.07
CA SER A 235 1.16 11.17 24.42
C SER A 235 1.26 9.64 24.60
N PRO A 236 1.59 8.89 23.53
CA PRO A 236 1.86 7.45 23.62
C PRO A 236 2.92 7.10 24.66
N ARG A 237 3.91 7.99 24.89
CA ARG A 237 4.93 7.77 25.93
C ARG A 237 4.36 7.88 27.33
N THR A 238 3.49 8.85 27.59
CA THR A 238 2.83 8.98 28.89
C THR A 238 1.96 7.76 29.19
N ILE A 239 1.23 7.24 28.19
CA ILE A 239 0.48 5.98 28.32
C ILE A 239 1.44 4.83 28.61
N SER A 240 2.55 4.73 27.88
CA SER A 240 3.55 3.69 28.09
C SER A 240 4.10 3.70 29.51
N ASN A 241 4.46 4.89 30.00
CA ASN A 241 4.97 5.09 31.36
C ASN A 241 3.91 4.78 32.43
N SER A 242 2.66 5.11 32.19
CA SER A 242 1.59 4.94 33.19
C SER A 242 1.04 3.51 33.24
N VAL A 243 1.08 2.78 32.12
CA VAL A 243 0.45 1.45 31.98
C VAL A 243 1.47 0.32 32.00
N PHE A 244 2.64 0.50 31.37
CA PHE A 244 3.61 -0.58 31.14
C PHE A 244 4.90 -0.46 31.97
N ILE A 245 5.17 0.67 32.66
CA ILE A 245 6.28 0.71 33.63
C ILE A 245 5.90 -0.16 34.82
N ILE A 246 6.43 -1.37 34.79
CA ILE A 246 6.46 -2.29 35.92
C ILE A 246 7.22 -1.59 37.04
N ASN A 247 6.48 -1.16 38.06
CA ASN A 247 6.95 -0.70 39.39
C ASN A 247 8.39 -1.13 39.69
N ASN A 248 9.35 -0.21 39.58
CA ASN A 248 10.72 -0.22 40.12
C ASN A 248 11.07 -1.49 40.93
N GLY A 249 11.31 -2.61 40.24
CA GLY A 249 11.84 -3.83 40.84
C GLY A 249 10.87 -4.86 41.44
N ARG A 250 9.57 -4.95 41.05
CA ARG A 250 8.72 -6.08 41.52
C ARG A 250 8.00 -6.88 40.42
N LYS A 251 8.56 -8.09 40.24
CA LYS A 251 8.05 -9.31 39.59
C LYS A 251 7.86 -9.19 38.09
N VAL A 252 8.91 -9.56 37.35
CA VAL A 252 8.73 -10.36 36.12
C VAL A 252 7.73 -11.44 36.52
N SER A 253 6.52 -11.39 35.96
CA SER A 253 5.54 -12.46 36.09
C SER A 253 6.31 -13.76 35.86
N LYS A 254 6.25 -14.70 36.81
CA LYS A 254 6.73 -16.06 36.50
C LYS A 254 6.13 -16.42 35.14
N PRO A 255 6.88 -17.00 34.20
CA PRO A 255 6.30 -17.45 32.95
C PRO A 255 5.17 -18.42 33.32
N GLU A 256 3.94 -17.92 33.27
CA GLU A 256 2.73 -18.71 33.40
C GLU A 256 2.42 -19.16 31.98
N GLY A 257 2.82 -20.38 31.63
CA GLY A 257 2.41 -20.98 30.35
C GLY A 257 3.41 -21.94 29.73
N PHE A 258 2.87 -22.81 28.88
CA PHE A 258 3.55 -23.86 28.10
C PHE A 258 4.34 -23.32 26.89
N ASN A 259 4.41 -22.00 26.72
CA ASN A 259 5.00 -21.38 25.54
C ASN A 259 6.51 -21.23 25.69
N SER A 260 7.24 -21.77 24.72
CA SER A 260 8.68 -21.55 24.63
C SER A 260 8.98 -20.20 23.99
N LEU A 261 10.22 -19.72 24.12
CA LEU A 261 10.69 -18.54 23.39
C LEU A 261 10.58 -18.73 21.86
N MET A 262 10.49 -19.97 21.37
CA MET A 262 10.25 -20.25 19.96
C MET A 262 8.90 -19.70 19.50
N SER A 263 7.85 -19.73 20.32
CA SER A 263 6.54 -19.17 19.96
C SER A 263 6.62 -17.68 19.66
N LEU A 264 7.39 -16.92 20.46
CA LEU A 264 7.63 -15.49 20.20
C LEU A 264 8.40 -15.27 18.90
N ASN A 265 9.48 -16.03 18.68
CA ASN A 265 10.29 -15.90 17.47
C ASN A 265 9.51 -16.31 16.21
N TRP A 266 8.70 -17.37 16.29
CA TRP A 266 7.85 -17.82 15.18
C TRP A 266 6.81 -16.76 14.82
N GLY A 267 6.15 -16.17 15.82
CA GLY A 267 5.19 -15.08 15.58
C GLY A 267 5.82 -13.89 14.86
N GLN A 268 7.03 -13.49 15.25
CA GLN A 268 7.76 -12.41 14.56
C GLN A 268 8.21 -12.83 13.15
N PHE A 269 8.73 -14.05 12.98
CA PHE A 269 9.16 -14.58 11.69
C PHE A 269 8.00 -14.69 10.70
N LEU A 270 6.81 -15.07 11.17
CA LEU A 270 5.58 -15.12 10.39
C LEU A 270 5.04 -13.72 10.04
N ASP A 271 5.08 -12.76 10.97
CA ASP A 271 4.72 -11.36 10.68
C ASP A 271 5.52 -10.82 9.48
N HIS A 272 6.80 -11.18 9.43
CA HIS A 272 7.71 -10.79 8.35
C HIS A 272 7.41 -11.45 7.00
N ASP A 273 6.51 -12.44 6.93
CA ASP A 273 6.03 -13.07 5.70
C ASP A 273 4.72 -12.43 5.21
N ILE A 274 4.01 -11.67 6.05
CA ILE A 274 2.64 -11.23 5.77
C ILE A 274 2.54 -9.71 5.64
N VAL A 275 3.32 -8.95 6.42
CA VAL A 275 3.25 -7.49 6.39
C VAL A 275 4.60 -6.79 6.61
N LEU A 276 4.88 -5.82 5.74
CA LEU A 276 5.94 -4.82 5.91
C LEU A 276 5.37 -3.46 5.54
N THR A 277 5.21 -2.57 6.53
CA THR A 277 4.73 -1.21 6.26
C THR A 277 5.92 -0.27 6.10
N PRO A 278 6.26 0.17 4.88
CA PRO A 278 7.37 1.10 4.70
C PRO A 278 7.06 2.46 5.35
N THR A 279 8.09 3.13 5.84
CA THR A 279 8.03 4.54 6.25
C THR A 279 8.50 5.45 5.13
N PHE A 280 8.21 6.75 5.24
CA PHE A 280 8.86 7.72 4.37
C PHE A 280 10.39 7.63 4.51
N ALA A 281 11.09 7.74 3.39
CA ALA A 281 12.55 7.81 3.35
C ALA A 281 13.01 9.00 2.50
N GLU A 282 14.27 9.40 2.68
CA GLU A 282 14.91 10.43 1.85
C GLU A 282 15.24 9.92 0.44
N GLU A 283 15.63 10.81 -0.49
CA GLU A 283 15.95 10.52 -1.89
C GLU A 283 16.92 9.34 -2.11
N HIS A 284 17.77 9.05 -1.12
CA HIS A 284 18.73 7.96 -1.16
C HIS A 284 18.37 6.77 -0.28
N GLY A 285 17.18 6.75 0.32
CA GLY A 285 16.74 5.72 1.27
C GLY A 285 17.15 5.99 2.72
N GLU A 286 17.62 7.20 3.04
CA GLU A 286 18.02 7.57 4.41
C GLU A 286 16.80 7.84 5.30
N ASP A 287 16.95 7.60 6.60
CA ASP A 287 15.89 7.86 7.58
C ASP A 287 15.60 9.35 7.74
N ILE A 288 14.31 9.69 7.83
CA ILE A 288 13.88 11.06 8.11
C ILE A 288 14.06 11.37 9.60
N GLN A 289 14.79 12.43 9.91
CA GLN A 289 14.85 12.98 11.25
C GLN A 289 13.59 13.80 11.57
N CYS A 290 12.90 13.41 12.64
CA CYS A 290 11.65 14.00 13.12
C CYS A 290 11.77 14.69 14.49
N CYS A 291 12.89 14.57 15.19
CA CYS A 291 13.21 15.36 16.39
C CYS A 291 14.40 16.29 16.14
N LYS A 292 14.31 17.56 16.57
CA LYS A 292 15.45 18.50 16.55
C LYS A 292 16.48 18.17 17.64
N GLU A 293 17.64 18.83 17.58
CA GLU A 293 18.69 18.70 18.62
C GLU A 293 18.20 19.06 20.03
N ASP A 294 17.24 19.99 20.16
CA ASP A 294 16.59 20.35 21.43
C ASP A 294 15.41 19.42 21.78
N ALA A 295 15.31 18.28 21.09
CA ALA A 295 14.27 17.26 21.26
C ALA A 295 12.85 17.84 21.19
N ILE A 296 12.64 18.72 20.20
CA ILE A 296 11.35 19.26 19.79
C ILE A 296 10.92 18.56 18.50
N PRO A 297 9.66 18.07 18.38
CA PRO A 297 9.14 17.50 17.15
C PRO A 297 9.23 18.47 15.96
N ILE A 298 9.64 17.95 14.80
CA ILE A 298 9.70 18.71 13.55
C ILE A 298 8.33 18.68 12.89
N ALA A 299 7.79 19.86 12.57
CA ALA A 299 6.55 20.01 11.82
C ALA A 299 6.78 19.69 10.32
N ARG A 300 6.70 18.41 9.98
CA ARG A 300 6.80 17.84 8.63
C ARG A 300 5.66 16.86 8.39
N ASP A 301 5.15 16.79 7.18
CA ASP A 301 4.05 15.89 6.81
C ASP A 301 4.43 14.41 7.02
N GLU A 302 5.73 14.09 6.91
CA GLU A 302 6.30 12.75 7.10
C GLU A 302 6.58 12.41 8.57
N CYS A 303 6.49 13.38 9.48
CA CYS A 303 6.90 13.23 10.87
C CYS A 303 5.72 13.18 11.84
N LEU A 304 5.89 12.40 12.91
CA LEU A 304 5.00 12.41 14.08
C LEU A 304 5.81 12.16 15.35
N GLY A 305 6.87 12.97 15.53
CA GLY A 305 7.78 12.86 16.68
C GLY A 305 7.00 12.84 18.00
N ILE A 306 7.33 11.87 18.86
CA ILE A 306 6.59 11.63 20.09
C ILE A 306 7.19 12.50 21.18
N GLU A 307 6.45 13.52 21.60
CA GLU A 307 6.84 14.37 22.72
C GLU A 307 6.85 13.58 24.03
N MET A 308 7.91 13.81 24.81
CA MET A 308 8.16 13.16 26.09
C MET A 308 8.39 14.21 27.15
N THR A 309 7.83 13.99 28.34
CA THR A 309 8.35 14.62 29.55
C THR A 309 9.70 13.98 29.86
N PRO A 310 10.78 14.76 30.07
CA PRO A 310 12.05 14.22 30.53
C PRO A 310 11.83 13.36 31.77
N ASP A 311 12.42 12.16 31.77
CA ASP A 311 12.34 11.19 32.87
C ASP A 311 13.75 11.03 33.45
N GLU A 312 13.87 10.57 34.70
CA GLU A 312 15.17 10.42 35.39
C GLU A 312 16.12 9.47 34.63
N ASP A 313 15.57 8.52 33.86
CA ASP A 313 16.32 7.51 33.11
C ASP A 313 16.68 7.90 31.65
N LEU A 314 16.02 8.91 31.07
CA LEU A 314 16.19 9.28 29.66
C LEU A 314 16.17 10.80 29.48
N ASP A 315 17.35 11.37 29.21
CA ASP A 315 17.56 12.80 28.91
C ASP A 315 17.19 13.14 27.44
N ILE A 316 16.00 12.73 27.00
CA ILE A 316 15.42 13.06 25.69
C ILE A 316 13.96 13.50 25.86
N SER A 317 13.58 14.61 25.20
CA SER A 317 12.18 15.12 25.21
C SER A 317 11.40 14.78 23.93
N CYS A 318 11.99 14.03 22.99
CA CYS A 318 11.35 13.61 21.74
C CYS A 318 11.93 12.28 21.26
N MET A 319 11.03 11.35 20.92
CA MET A 319 11.37 10.10 20.23
C MET A 319 11.10 10.23 18.73
N GLU A 320 12.06 9.76 17.94
CA GLU A 320 11.94 9.69 16.49
C GLU A 320 10.74 8.82 16.07
N PHE A 321 9.90 9.36 15.21
CA PHE A 321 8.80 8.62 14.62
C PHE A 321 8.48 9.20 13.25
N VAL A 322 8.84 8.42 12.23
CA VAL A 322 8.51 8.68 10.84
C VAL A 322 7.19 7.98 10.52
N ARG A 323 6.31 8.68 9.82
CA ARG A 323 5.01 8.15 9.43
C ARG A 323 5.19 7.10 8.34
N SER A 324 4.27 6.14 8.32
CA SER A 324 4.16 5.17 7.23
C SER A 324 3.98 5.87 5.89
N ALA A 325 4.63 5.35 4.86
CA ALA A 325 4.51 5.86 3.51
C ALA A 325 3.09 5.59 2.97
N PRO A 326 2.49 6.54 2.24
CA PRO A 326 1.19 6.38 1.64
C PRO A 326 1.21 5.29 0.58
N ALA A 327 0.10 4.56 0.47
CA ALA A 327 -0.05 3.53 -0.54
C ALA A 327 -0.05 4.13 -1.96
N PRO A 328 0.74 3.59 -2.90
CA PRO A 328 0.46 3.83 -4.31
C PRO A 328 -0.95 3.32 -4.60
N ASP A 329 -1.70 4.08 -5.39
CA ASP A 329 -2.97 3.57 -5.91
C ASP A 329 -2.68 2.22 -6.56
N THR A 330 -3.24 1.16 -5.99
CA THR A 330 -3.12 -0.22 -6.43
C THR A 330 -4.46 -0.90 -6.17
N GLN A 331 -5.31 -0.91 -7.20
CA GLN A 331 -6.60 -1.59 -7.30
C GLN A 331 -6.81 -2.82 -6.35
N LEU A 332 -7.39 -2.58 -5.19
CA LEU A 332 -8.40 -3.43 -4.57
C LEU A 332 -9.72 -3.19 -5.32
N ASN A 333 -9.88 -3.83 -6.46
CA ASN A 333 -11.23 -4.06 -6.96
C ASN A 333 -11.97 -4.98 -5.95
N GLY A 334 -12.60 -4.37 -4.95
CA GLY A 334 -13.68 -4.91 -4.13
C GLY A 334 -13.29 -5.92 -3.05
N MET A 335 -12.92 -5.46 -1.85
CA MET A 335 -13.01 -6.29 -0.65
C MET A 335 -14.07 -5.76 0.32
N PHE A 336 -15.34 -5.90 -0.08
CA PHE A 336 -16.49 -5.96 0.83
C PHE A 336 -17.67 -6.64 0.13
N MET A 337 -17.55 -7.93 -0.20
CA MET A 337 -18.64 -8.72 -0.81
C MET A 337 -18.89 -10.07 -0.12
N PHE A 338 -18.68 -10.16 1.20
CA PHE A 338 -18.95 -11.41 1.94
C PHE A 338 -19.89 -11.34 3.15
N ILE A 339 -20.73 -10.30 3.29
CA ILE A 339 -21.87 -10.35 4.23
C ILE A 339 -23.26 -10.17 3.57
N ILE A 340 -23.37 -9.79 2.28
CA ILE A 340 -24.69 -9.51 1.64
C ILE A 340 -25.01 -10.43 0.44
N HIS A 341 -24.39 -11.60 0.31
CA HIS A 341 -24.76 -12.54 -0.77
C HIS A 341 -26.08 -13.32 -0.55
N SER A 342 -26.83 -13.04 0.52
CA SER A 342 -28.15 -13.65 0.76
C SER A 342 -29.33 -12.87 0.16
N LEU A 343 -29.11 -11.72 -0.49
CA LEU A 343 -30.18 -10.94 -1.11
C LEU A 343 -29.78 -10.60 -2.55
N HIS A 344 -30.48 -11.21 -3.52
CA HIS A 344 -30.30 -11.05 -4.96
C HIS A 344 -30.56 -9.61 -5.43
N VAL A 345 -29.64 -8.68 -5.14
CA VAL A 345 -29.65 -7.34 -5.71
C VAL A 345 -28.42 -7.19 -6.62
N SER A 346 -28.57 -7.70 -7.84
CA SER A 346 -27.68 -7.39 -8.95
C SER A 346 -27.89 -5.92 -9.33
N THR A 347 -27.06 -4.99 -8.82
CA THR A 347 -26.73 -3.68 -9.46
C THR A 347 -25.89 -2.71 -8.63
N VAL A 348 -25.52 -2.98 -7.37
CA VAL A 348 -24.64 -2.03 -6.65
C VAL A 348 -23.17 -2.40 -6.88
N ASN A 349 -22.58 -1.75 -7.88
CA ASN A 349 -21.16 -1.81 -8.21
C ASN A 349 -20.38 -1.05 -7.13
N ILE A 350 -20.08 -1.73 -6.03
CA ILE A 350 -19.47 -1.13 -4.85
C ILE A 350 -17.94 -1.32 -4.91
N ASN A 351 -17.24 -0.27 -5.37
CA ASN A 351 -15.78 -0.17 -5.40
C ASN A 351 -15.24 0.56 -4.15
N TYR A 352 -15.25 -0.07 -2.97
CA TYR A 352 -14.80 0.60 -1.72
C TYR A 352 -13.32 0.41 -1.39
N CYS A 353 -12.42 0.98 -2.19
CA CYS A 353 -11.06 1.35 -1.73
C CYS A 353 -10.36 2.41 -2.63
N PHE A 354 -10.95 2.81 -3.76
CA PHE A 354 -10.27 3.62 -4.81
C PHE A 354 -10.95 4.94 -5.13
N THR A 355 -12.04 5.26 -4.46
CA THR A 355 -12.75 6.51 -4.68
C THR A 355 -12.00 7.68 -4.06
N ILE A 356 -12.33 8.89 -4.51
CA ILE A 356 -11.86 10.13 -3.88
C ILE A 356 -12.10 10.09 -2.36
N GLU A 357 -13.15 9.38 -1.91
CA GLU A 357 -13.64 9.26 -0.53
C GLU A 357 -12.59 8.82 0.49
N ALA A 358 -11.70 7.88 0.14
CA ALA A 358 -10.80 7.29 1.12
C ALA A 358 -9.68 8.26 1.52
N GLY A 359 -9.44 8.40 2.82
CA GLY A 359 -8.25 9.02 3.38
C GLY A 359 -6.99 8.19 3.10
N ASN A 360 -5.90 8.56 3.78
CA ASN A 360 -4.58 8.01 3.57
C ASN A 360 -4.54 6.52 3.90
N GLN A 361 -4.01 5.75 2.95
CA GLN A 361 -3.83 4.30 3.05
C GLN A 361 -2.34 4.00 3.16
N VAL A 362 -1.99 2.82 3.67
CA VAL A 362 -0.58 2.40 3.80
C VAL A 362 -0.29 1.19 2.94
N THR A 363 0.94 1.11 2.44
CA THR A 363 1.41 0.01 1.60
C THR A 363 1.75 -1.22 2.44
N ASN A 364 1.51 -2.41 1.91
CA ASN A 364 2.26 -3.60 2.28
C ASN A 364 3.36 -3.81 1.24
N ALA A 365 4.63 -3.69 1.62
CA ALA A 365 5.77 -3.82 0.71
C ALA A 365 6.11 -5.28 0.36
N ILE A 366 5.53 -6.25 1.06
CA ILE A 366 5.71 -7.68 0.82
C ILE A 366 4.39 -8.36 0.45
N THR A 367 4.46 -9.61 0.01
CA THR A 367 3.26 -10.40 -0.28
C THR A 367 2.43 -10.60 1.00
N SER A 368 1.11 -10.78 0.87
CA SER A 368 0.24 -11.05 2.03
C SER A 368 0.06 -12.55 2.29
N PHE A 369 0.68 -13.41 1.50
CA PHE A 369 0.52 -14.86 1.58
C PHE A 369 1.57 -15.42 2.52
N ILE A 370 1.25 -16.53 3.22
CA ILE A 370 2.28 -17.31 3.91
C ILE A 370 2.98 -18.14 2.84
N ASP A 371 3.98 -17.57 2.17
CA ASP A 371 4.67 -18.18 1.02
C ASP A 371 6.19 -18.25 1.17
N GLY A 372 6.72 -17.84 2.34
CA GLY A 372 8.14 -17.84 2.61
C GLY A 372 8.86 -16.61 2.04
N SER A 373 8.16 -15.53 1.70
CA SER A 373 8.72 -14.27 1.20
C SER A 373 9.82 -13.71 2.12
N MET A 374 9.75 -13.91 3.44
CA MET A 374 10.81 -13.54 4.38
C MET A 374 12.13 -14.31 4.15
N VAL A 375 12.10 -15.42 3.41
CA VAL A 375 13.26 -16.19 2.95
C VAL A 375 13.62 -15.84 1.50
N TYR A 376 12.63 -15.67 0.63
CA TYR A 376 12.81 -15.62 -0.83
C TYR A 376 12.78 -14.21 -1.46
N GLY A 377 12.35 -13.19 -0.71
CA GLY A 377 12.09 -11.84 -1.21
C GLY A 377 10.65 -11.69 -1.72
N SER A 378 10.25 -10.43 -1.94
CA SER A 378 8.94 -10.05 -2.50
C SER A 378 9.06 -9.34 -3.85
N SER A 379 10.25 -9.35 -4.44
CA SER A 379 10.50 -8.86 -5.80
C SER A 379 11.49 -9.75 -6.53
N GLU A 380 11.40 -9.81 -7.87
CA GLU A 380 12.35 -10.60 -8.65
C GLU A 380 13.81 -10.10 -8.50
N ASP A 381 14.01 -8.81 -8.22
CA ASP A 381 15.35 -8.25 -7.99
C ASP A 381 15.96 -8.77 -6.67
N GLU A 382 15.17 -8.89 -5.61
CA GLU A 382 15.59 -9.51 -4.35
C GLU A 382 15.82 -11.00 -4.52
N GLU A 383 14.89 -11.71 -5.17
CA GLU A 383 15.02 -13.13 -5.46
C GLU A 383 16.36 -13.41 -6.17
N ARG A 384 16.66 -12.67 -7.25
CA ARG A 384 17.91 -12.83 -7.99
C ARG A 384 19.15 -12.62 -7.13
N GLN A 385 19.11 -11.71 -6.15
CA GLN A 385 20.23 -11.44 -5.24
C GLN A 385 20.39 -12.52 -4.16
N LEU A 386 19.28 -13.15 -3.76
CA LEU A 386 19.24 -14.18 -2.72
C LEU A 386 19.48 -15.59 -3.26
N ARG A 387 19.44 -15.79 -4.59
CA ARG A 387 19.72 -17.07 -5.24
C ARG A 387 21.22 -17.37 -5.27
N GLY A 388 21.53 -18.62 -4.94
CA GLY A 388 22.84 -19.24 -5.07
C GLY A 388 22.95 -20.11 -6.33
N ILE A 389 23.97 -20.98 -6.34
CA ILE A 389 24.30 -21.83 -7.48
C ILE A 389 23.36 -23.05 -7.53
N ASP A 390 23.01 -23.49 -8.74
CA ASP A 390 22.26 -24.72 -9.02
C ASP A 390 20.94 -24.87 -8.24
N GLY A 391 20.25 -23.75 -8.07
CA GLY A 391 18.93 -23.70 -7.44
C GLY A 391 18.94 -23.53 -5.93
N LYS A 392 20.12 -23.44 -5.30
CA LYS A 392 20.26 -23.11 -3.88
C LYS A 392 19.98 -21.64 -3.59
N MET A 393 19.81 -21.30 -2.32
CA MET A 393 19.93 -19.96 -1.78
C MET A 393 21.40 -19.59 -1.54
N ALA A 394 21.73 -18.31 -1.68
CA ALA A 394 23.04 -17.78 -1.40
C ALA A 394 23.36 -17.88 0.10
N VAL A 395 24.62 -18.21 0.42
CA VAL A 395 25.12 -18.36 1.78
C VAL A 395 26.54 -17.83 1.88
N LYS A 396 26.95 -17.43 3.08
CA LYS A 396 28.35 -17.15 3.43
C LYS A 396 28.91 -18.35 4.19
N SER A 397 29.72 -19.17 3.52
CA SER A 397 30.37 -20.32 4.15
C SER A 397 31.50 -19.87 5.08
N VAL A 398 31.43 -20.25 6.34
CA VAL A 398 32.48 -20.05 7.35
C VAL A 398 32.91 -21.39 7.93
N SER A 399 33.97 -21.41 8.75
CA SER A 399 34.50 -22.66 9.34
C SER A 399 33.47 -23.43 10.18
N GLY A 400 32.43 -22.76 10.69
CA GLY A 400 31.33 -23.35 11.46
C GLY A 400 30.09 -23.73 10.64
N GLY A 401 30.16 -23.65 9.31
CA GLY A 401 29.04 -23.93 8.39
C GLY A 401 28.52 -22.68 7.68
N ASP A 402 27.40 -22.83 6.99
CA ASP A 402 26.83 -21.76 6.17
C ASP A 402 26.03 -20.77 7.01
N LEU A 403 26.29 -19.47 6.83
CA LEU A 403 25.51 -18.37 7.38
C LEU A 403 24.73 -17.66 6.28
N LEU A 404 23.81 -16.77 6.67
CA LEU A 404 23.14 -15.88 5.73
C LEU A 404 24.19 -15.01 4.99
N PRO A 405 23.94 -14.64 3.74
CA PRO A 405 24.83 -13.77 2.98
C PRO A 405 24.94 -12.39 3.66
N GLU A 406 26.03 -11.69 3.38
CA GLU A 406 26.22 -10.31 3.82
C GLU A 406 25.35 -9.36 2.99
N ASP A 407 24.72 -8.40 3.66
CA ASP A 407 24.04 -7.32 2.97
C ASP A 407 25.05 -6.37 2.34
N THR A 408 25.02 -6.31 1.01
CA THR A 408 25.86 -5.41 0.20
C THR A 408 25.10 -4.19 -0.32
N SER A 409 23.78 -4.21 -0.18
CA SER A 409 22.89 -3.15 -0.66
C SER A 409 22.95 -1.92 0.26
N GLY A 410 23.19 -2.15 1.56
CA GLY A 410 23.09 -1.15 2.61
C GLY A 410 21.67 -0.99 3.14
N GLU A 411 20.68 -1.77 2.71
CA GLU A 411 19.30 -1.68 3.20
C GLU A 411 19.14 -2.29 4.60
N ALA A 412 20.07 -3.16 5.03
CA ALA A 412 19.93 -3.89 6.29
C ALA A 412 20.11 -3.01 7.53
N PHE A 413 19.17 -3.13 8.47
CA PHE A 413 19.23 -2.46 9.77
C PHE A 413 19.97 -3.33 10.79
N CYS A 414 21.26 -3.05 11.05
CA CYS A 414 22.00 -3.73 12.11
C CYS A 414 23.07 -2.86 12.76
N THR A 415 23.54 -3.24 13.96
CA THR A 415 24.64 -2.56 14.65
C THR A 415 25.87 -3.46 14.68
N LEU A 416 26.93 -3.04 13.99
CA LEU A 416 28.21 -3.74 13.97
C LEU A 416 29.06 -3.32 15.17
N THR A 417 29.62 -4.30 15.86
CA THR A 417 30.50 -4.06 17.02
C THR A 417 31.95 -3.76 16.62
N GLY A 418 32.35 -4.18 15.42
CA GLY A 418 33.71 -4.15 14.90
C GLY A 418 34.66 -5.15 15.57
N ARG A 419 34.15 -6.06 16.42
CA ARG A 419 34.99 -6.99 17.20
C ARG A 419 35.52 -8.16 16.37
N ASP A 420 34.75 -8.61 15.39
CA ASP A 420 35.14 -9.65 14.43
C ASP A 420 34.87 -9.14 13.01
N PRO A 421 35.82 -8.45 12.35
CA PRO A 421 35.59 -7.86 11.03
C PRO A 421 35.22 -8.86 9.92
N VAL A 422 35.39 -10.16 10.14
CA VAL A 422 35.06 -11.20 9.15
C VAL A 422 33.61 -11.67 9.31
N ASN A 423 33.13 -11.78 10.55
CA ASN A 423 31.81 -12.34 10.86
C ASN A 423 30.81 -11.33 11.45
N ASP A 424 31.25 -10.11 11.74
CA ASP A 424 30.42 -8.99 12.20
C ASP A 424 29.95 -8.18 10.99
N TYR A 425 28.83 -8.63 10.40
CA TYR A 425 28.20 -8.04 9.22
C TYR A 425 26.68 -8.09 9.35
N CYS A 426 25.97 -7.22 8.63
CA CYS A 426 24.51 -7.28 8.56
C CYS A 426 24.10 -8.43 7.64
N GLN A 427 23.20 -9.29 8.11
CA GLN A 427 22.69 -10.42 7.33
C GLN A 427 21.71 -9.93 6.26
N ASN A 428 21.68 -10.62 5.12
CA ASN A 428 20.72 -10.43 4.05
C ASN A 428 19.78 -11.63 3.94
N ALA A 429 18.49 -11.36 3.73
CA ALA A 429 17.42 -12.34 3.61
C ALA A 429 16.25 -11.77 2.78
N GLY A 430 15.16 -12.52 2.63
CA GLY A 430 13.96 -12.07 1.92
C GLY A 430 13.20 -10.93 2.60
N ASP A 431 13.43 -10.68 3.89
CA ASP A 431 12.88 -9.53 4.61
C ASP A 431 14.00 -8.72 5.30
N ILE A 432 13.92 -7.38 5.16
CA ILE A 432 14.94 -6.43 5.63
C ILE A 432 15.13 -6.42 7.16
N ARG A 433 14.16 -6.93 7.92
CA ARG A 433 14.15 -6.93 9.39
C ARG A 433 14.82 -8.18 9.98
N VAL A 434 15.50 -9.00 9.17
CA VAL A 434 16.23 -10.21 9.61
C VAL A 434 17.19 -9.97 10.79
N ASN A 435 17.75 -8.76 10.89
CA ASN A 435 18.74 -8.38 11.91
C ASN A 435 18.13 -7.76 13.19
N VAL A 436 16.80 -7.71 13.35
CA VAL A 436 16.15 -7.06 14.52
C VAL A 436 16.58 -7.70 15.84
N GLN A 437 16.71 -9.02 15.86
CA GLN A 437 17.20 -9.76 17.03
C GLN A 437 17.74 -11.14 16.62
N PRO A 438 18.68 -11.73 17.38
CA PRO A 438 19.38 -12.93 16.94
C PRO A 438 18.48 -14.15 16.68
N GLY A 439 17.49 -14.43 17.53
CA GLY A 439 16.56 -15.55 17.38
C GLY A 439 15.77 -15.53 16.06
N LEU A 440 15.41 -14.34 15.57
CA LEU A 440 14.80 -14.15 14.26
C LEU A 440 15.80 -14.52 13.16
N GLY A 441 17.02 -13.95 13.19
CA GLY A 441 18.06 -14.26 12.23
C GLY A 441 18.39 -15.76 12.13
N HIS A 442 18.30 -16.49 13.25
CA HIS A 442 18.44 -17.96 13.25
C HIS A 442 17.31 -18.68 12.51
N LEU A 443 16.05 -18.20 12.61
CA LEU A 443 14.94 -18.78 11.84
C LEU A 443 15.10 -18.55 10.34
N HIS A 444 15.49 -17.35 9.92
CA HIS A 444 15.82 -17.10 8.51
C HIS A 444 16.92 -18.05 8.02
N LEU A 445 18.01 -18.20 8.79
CA LEU A 445 19.09 -19.13 8.43
C LEU A 445 18.63 -20.59 8.38
N LEU A 446 17.76 -21.00 9.32
CA LEU A 446 17.23 -22.36 9.35
C LEU A 446 16.50 -22.70 8.06
N PHE A 447 15.63 -21.83 7.57
CA PHE A 447 14.88 -22.08 6.34
C PHE A 447 15.72 -21.93 5.06
N VAL A 448 16.76 -21.08 5.06
CA VAL A 448 17.76 -21.07 3.98
C VAL A 448 18.51 -22.39 3.91
N ARG A 449 18.94 -22.93 5.05
CA ARG A 449 19.61 -24.24 5.12
C ARG A 449 18.66 -25.37 4.73
N GLU A 450 17.40 -25.32 5.15
CA GLU A 450 16.40 -26.33 4.77
C GLU A 450 16.10 -26.31 3.27
N HIS A 451 15.98 -25.12 2.66
CA HIS A 451 15.88 -25.01 1.22
C HIS A 451 17.07 -25.67 0.52
N ASN A 452 18.31 -25.36 0.94
CA ASN A 452 19.51 -25.94 0.33
C ASN A 452 19.59 -27.46 0.52
N ARG A 453 19.16 -27.97 1.68
CA ARG A 453 19.05 -29.41 1.94
C ARG A 453 18.04 -30.07 1.00
N ILE A 454 16.87 -29.46 0.80
CA ILE A 454 15.83 -29.97 -0.11
C ILE A 454 16.34 -29.95 -1.56
N VAL A 455 17.06 -28.90 -1.99
CA VAL A 455 17.66 -28.83 -3.33
C VAL A 455 18.65 -29.98 -3.55
N ASP A 456 19.50 -30.29 -2.58
CA ASP A 456 20.44 -31.41 -2.67
C ASP A 456 19.73 -32.76 -2.82
N GLU A 457 18.67 -32.99 -2.04
CA GLU A 457 17.85 -34.21 -2.15
C GLU A 457 17.11 -34.30 -3.49
N LEU A 458 16.51 -33.19 -3.94
CA LEU A 458 15.83 -33.12 -5.23
C LEU A 458 16.80 -33.35 -6.39
N LYS A 459 18.04 -32.86 -6.31
CA LYS A 459 19.05 -33.09 -7.36
C LYS A 459 19.44 -34.57 -7.46
N ASN A 460 19.47 -35.28 -6.33
CA ASN A 460 19.74 -36.72 -6.32
C ASN A 460 18.59 -37.52 -6.95
N VAL A 461 17.34 -37.12 -6.71
CA VAL A 461 16.14 -37.80 -7.24
C VAL A 461 15.88 -37.42 -8.70
N GLN A 462 16.14 -36.17 -9.08
CA GLN A 462 15.90 -35.61 -10.41
C GLN A 462 17.16 -34.92 -10.97
N PRO A 463 18.18 -35.69 -11.38
CA PRO A 463 19.46 -35.12 -11.83
C PRO A 463 19.33 -34.20 -13.05
N SER A 464 18.33 -34.44 -13.90
CA SER A 464 18.07 -33.68 -15.13
C SER A 464 17.40 -32.32 -14.90
N TRP A 465 16.91 -32.03 -13.69
CA TRP A 465 16.29 -30.74 -13.40
C TRP A 465 17.29 -29.60 -13.45
N THR A 466 16.83 -28.47 -13.98
CA THR A 466 17.59 -27.20 -14.00
C THR A 466 17.62 -26.58 -12.60
N GLY A 467 18.53 -25.63 -12.39
CA GLY A 467 18.56 -24.86 -11.14
C GLY A 467 17.25 -24.12 -10.84
N ASP A 468 16.53 -23.66 -11.86
CA ASP A 468 15.22 -23.01 -11.69
C ASP A 468 14.14 -24.00 -11.23
N GLN A 469 14.13 -25.21 -11.78
CA GLN A 469 13.18 -26.25 -11.36
C GLN A 469 13.44 -26.67 -9.91
N LEU A 470 14.71 -26.89 -9.55
CA LEU A 470 15.12 -27.26 -8.19
C LEU A 470 14.76 -26.17 -7.18
N TYR A 471 15.08 -24.90 -7.51
CA TYR A 471 14.76 -23.75 -6.67
C TYR A 471 13.27 -23.63 -6.41
N ASN A 472 12.46 -23.67 -7.48
CA ASN A 472 11.02 -23.45 -7.37
C ASN A 472 10.31 -24.59 -6.62
N GLU A 473 10.71 -25.84 -6.83
CA GLU A 473 10.16 -26.97 -6.06
C GLU A 473 10.60 -26.94 -4.59
N ALA A 474 11.86 -26.59 -4.30
CA ALA A 474 12.31 -26.42 -2.91
C ALA A 474 11.58 -25.25 -2.22
N ARG A 475 11.41 -24.10 -2.89
CA ARG A 475 10.62 -22.95 -2.42
C ARG A 475 9.18 -23.34 -2.12
N LYS A 476 8.53 -24.10 -3.01
CA LYS A 476 7.16 -24.60 -2.83
C LYS A 476 7.03 -25.51 -1.61
N ILE A 477 7.98 -26.41 -1.38
CA ILE A 477 8.00 -27.30 -0.20
C ILE A 477 8.21 -26.49 1.08
N VAL A 478 9.17 -25.57 1.11
CA VAL A 478 9.43 -24.72 2.29
C VAL A 478 8.22 -23.86 2.63
N GLY A 479 7.56 -23.24 1.64
CA GLY A 479 6.32 -22.51 1.86
C GLY A 479 5.23 -23.38 2.49
N ALA A 480 5.08 -24.63 2.04
CA ALA A 480 4.15 -25.58 2.64
C ALA A 480 4.51 -25.97 4.08
N ILE A 481 5.81 -26.12 4.38
CA ILE A 481 6.29 -26.36 5.77
C ILE A 481 5.91 -25.19 6.68
N ILE A 482 6.16 -23.95 6.24
CA ILE A 482 5.85 -22.75 7.02
C ILE A 482 4.33 -22.64 7.27
N GLN A 483 3.51 -22.90 6.24
CA GLN A 483 2.05 -22.95 6.38
C GLN A 483 1.62 -24.04 7.37
N HIS A 484 2.19 -25.25 7.26
CA HIS A 484 1.85 -26.36 8.13
C HIS A 484 2.16 -26.08 9.60
N ILE A 485 3.37 -25.58 9.90
CA ILE A 485 3.76 -25.19 11.26
C ILE A 485 2.84 -24.07 11.77
N THR A 486 2.56 -23.08 10.94
CA THR A 486 1.71 -21.95 11.33
C THR A 486 0.30 -22.40 11.71
N PHE A 487 -0.36 -23.17 10.86
CA PHE A 487 -1.76 -23.52 11.08
C PHE A 487 -1.98 -24.67 12.05
N ASN A 488 -1.07 -25.66 12.12
CA ASN A 488 -1.28 -26.85 12.95
C ASN A 488 -0.54 -26.79 14.30
N GLU A 489 0.49 -25.95 14.45
CA GLU A 489 1.32 -25.94 15.67
C GLU A 489 1.32 -24.59 16.39
N TYR A 490 1.23 -23.47 15.65
CA TYR A 490 1.30 -22.13 16.24
C TYR A 490 -0.05 -21.50 16.55
N LEU A 491 -1.05 -21.69 15.67
CA LEU A 491 -2.40 -21.12 15.82
C LEU A 491 -3.39 -22.07 16.53
N GLU A 492 -3.08 -23.36 16.64
CA GLU A 492 -3.81 -24.31 17.49
C GLU A 492 -3.50 -24.07 18.98
#